data_AF-A0A425CWC5-F1
#
_entry.id   AF-A0A425CWC5-F1
#
_cell.length_a   1.000
_cell.length_b   1.000
_cell.length_c   1.000
_cell.angle_alpha   90.00
_cell.angle_beta   90.00
_cell.angle_gamma   90.00
#
_symmetry.space_group_name_H-M   'P 1'
#
loop_
_entity.id
_entity.type
_entity.pdbx_description
1 polymer ?
#
loop_
_entity_poly.entity_id
_entity_poly.type
_entity_poly.pdbx_seq_one_letter_code
_entity_poly.pdbx_strand_id
1 'polypeptide(L)'
;MHLTEAIVKNCGKAIRARIAHPKFMNTMDLLYKEHRGKVGHTHLLIVERVLELVQGWGEAFLPYRRDFPGFSDTYHRMCKEGVPFPTQYDASRAPVLSPPRNSAHAGIPGAVVAKTNPFDEANDPLTKPTTNPFDLM
;
A
#
# COMPACT_ATOMS: atom_id res chain seq x y z
N MET A 1 14.23 2.33 0.04
CA MET A 1 15.03 1.74 -1.06
C MET A 1 14.41 2.03 -2.44
N HIS A 2 14.18 3.30 -2.77
CA HIS A 2 13.54 3.67 -4.04
C HIS A 2 14.51 3.69 -5.22
N LEU A 3 15.75 4.11 -4.99
CA LEU A 3 16.79 4.17 -6.02
C LEU A 3 17.07 2.80 -6.64
N THR A 4 17.24 1.76 -5.82
CA THR A 4 17.51 0.40 -6.31
C THR A 4 16.39 -0.13 -7.19
N GLU A 5 15.13 0.12 -6.82
CA GLU A 5 13.97 -0.25 -7.63
C GLU A 5 13.99 0.48 -8.98
N ALA A 6 14.20 1.79 -8.97
CA ALA A 6 14.26 2.60 -10.18
C ALA A 6 15.39 2.13 -11.11
N ILE A 7 16.55 1.75 -10.56
CA ILE A 7 17.67 1.20 -11.32
C ILE A 7 17.27 -0.12 -12.01
N VAL A 8 16.64 -1.04 -11.27
CA VAL A 8 16.23 -2.34 -11.85
C VAL A 8 15.18 -2.15 -12.95
N LYS A 9 14.26 -1.19 -12.79
CA LYS A 9 13.21 -0.90 -13.78
C LYS A 9 13.72 -0.16 -15.01
N ASN A 10 14.62 0.80 -14.85
CA ASN A 10 14.99 1.74 -15.92
C ASN A 10 16.36 1.48 -16.56
N CYS A 11 17.24 0.69 -15.93
CA CYS A 11 18.58 0.45 -16.47
C CYS A 11 18.67 -0.82 -17.33
N GLY A 12 19.71 -0.86 -18.17
CA GLY A 12 20.01 -1.99 -19.03
C GLY A 12 20.41 -3.28 -18.29
N LYS A 13 20.50 -4.37 -19.06
CA LYS A 13 20.85 -5.73 -18.58
C LYS A 13 22.11 -5.77 -17.72
N ALA A 14 23.16 -5.03 -18.08
CA ALA A 14 24.42 -5.02 -17.34
C ALA A 14 24.26 -4.53 -15.88
N ILE A 15 23.46 -3.50 -15.65
CA ILE A 15 23.21 -2.99 -14.30
C ILE A 15 22.27 -3.93 -13.54
N ARG A 16 21.21 -4.44 -14.19
CA ARG A 16 20.34 -5.46 -13.60
C ARG A 16 21.12 -6.70 -13.14
N ALA A 17 22.11 -7.15 -13.92
CA ALA A 17 22.98 -8.27 -13.56
C ALA A 17 23.81 -8.01 -12.29
N ARG A 18 24.24 -6.76 -12.07
CA ARG A 18 24.96 -6.39 -10.84
C ARG A 18 24.05 -6.43 -9.61
N ILE A 19 22.79 -6.02 -9.75
CA ILE A 19 21.81 -6.10 -8.66
C ILE A 19 21.38 -7.55 -8.42
N ALA A 20 21.19 -8.34 -9.48
CA ALA A 20 20.90 -9.78 -9.39
C ALA A 20 22.09 -10.62 -8.88
N HIS A 21 23.26 -10.01 -8.67
CA HIS A 21 24.43 -10.73 -8.21
C HIS A 21 24.18 -11.33 -6.82
N PRO A 22 24.55 -12.60 -6.56
CA PRO A 22 24.25 -13.28 -5.30
C PRO A 22 24.73 -12.51 -4.07
N LYS A 23 25.89 -11.84 -4.16
CA LYS A 23 26.41 -11.00 -3.08
C LYS A 23 25.44 -9.87 -2.69
N PHE A 24 24.86 -9.17 -3.66
CA PHE A 24 23.89 -8.10 -3.38
C PHE A 24 22.58 -8.68 -2.83
N MET A 25 22.08 -9.76 -3.45
CA MET A 25 20.85 -10.40 -3.01
C MET A 25 20.96 -11.00 -1.59
N ASN A 26 22.15 -11.52 -1.22
CA ASN A 26 22.41 -11.95 0.15
C ASN A 26 22.42 -10.77 1.13
N THR A 27 22.87 -9.58 0.72
CA THR A 27 22.72 -8.37 1.54
C THR A 27 21.26 -8.02 1.78
N MET A 28 20.36 -8.22 0.79
CA MET A 28 18.92 -8.02 0.98
C MET A 28 18.35 -8.97 2.04
N ASP A 29 18.72 -10.25 1.99
CA ASP A 29 18.33 -11.25 2.99
C ASP A 29 18.88 -10.92 4.39
N LEU A 30 20.16 -10.52 4.48
CA LEU A 30 20.76 -10.07 5.74
C LEU A 30 20.07 -8.84 6.32
N LEU A 31 19.71 -7.87 5.48
CA LEU A 31 18.98 -6.67 5.90
C LEU A 31 17.61 -7.03 6.47
N TYR A 32 16.90 -7.98 5.84
CA TYR A 32 15.67 -8.53 6.40
C TYR A 32 15.91 -9.20 7.77
N LYS A 33 16.92 -10.08 7.86
CA LYS A 33 17.27 -10.82 9.09
C LYS A 33 17.65 -9.88 10.24
N GLU A 34 18.34 -8.79 9.94
CA GLU A 34 18.74 -7.79 10.93
C GLU A 34 17.54 -7.00 11.49
N HIS A 35 16.55 -6.67 10.66
CA HIS A 35 15.47 -5.77 11.05
C HIS A 35 14.17 -6.47 11.48
N ARG A 36 13.92 -7.72 11.09
CA ARG A 36 12.67 -8.48 11.39
C ARG A 36 12.35 -8.64 12.88
N GLY A 37 13.34 -8.55 13.76
CA GLY A 37 13.17 -8.70 15.22
C GLY A 37 13.23 -7.38 16.00
N LYS A 38 13.46 -6.26 15.32
CA LYS A 38 13.63 -4.95 15.96
C LYS A 38 12.28 -4.22 16.01
N VAL A 39 11.99 -3.61 17.15
CA VAL A 39 10.77 -2.80 17.34
C VAL A 39 11.05 -1.38 16.84
N GLY A 40 10.12 -0.83 16.07
CA GLY A 40 10.19 0.55 15.59
C GLY A 40 9.70 0.69 14.15
N HIS A 41 9.04 1.81 13.86
CA HIS A 41 8.43 2.07 12.55
C HIS A 41 9.43 1.94 11.40
N THR A 42 10.63 2.49 11.55
CA THR A 42 11.69 2.41 10.54
C THR A 42 12.09 0.98 10.21
N HIS A 43 12.21 0.10 11.22
CA HIS A 43 12.58 -1.30 11.01
C HIS A 43 11.49 -2.07 10.26
N LEU A 44 10.22 -1.81 10.60
CA LEU A 44 9.07 -2.39 9.90
C LEU A 44 9.05 -1.97 8.43
N LEU A 45 9.23 -0.67 8.14
CA LEU A 45 9.28 -0.16 6.77
C LEU A 45 10.45 -0.75 5.96
N ILE A 46 11.61 -0.96 6.59
CA ILE A 46 12.75 -1.60 5.92
C ILE A 46 12.39 -3.05 5.56
N VAL A 47 11.85 -3.81 6.51
CA VAL A 47 11.45 -5.21 6.32
C VAL A 47 10.43 -5.33 5.21
N GLU A 48 9.33 -4.58 5.30
CA GLU A 48 8.28 -4.53 4.29
C GLU A 48 8.88 -4.24 2.91
N ARG A 49 9.71 -3.20 2.83
CA ARG A 49 10.30 -2.79 1.56
C ARG A 49 11.28 -3.80 0.97
N VAL A 50 12.05 -4.50 1.81
CA VAL A 50 12.94 -5.57 1.34
C VAL A 50 12.13 -6.69 0.72
N LEU A 51 11.08 -7.13 1.41
CA LEU A 51 10.24 -8.25 0.97
C LEU A 51 9.53 -7.92 -0.34
N GLU A 52 8.94 -6.73 -0.47
CA GLU A 52 8.33 -6.25 -1.72
C GLU A 52 9.28 -6.32 -2.91
N LEU A 53 10.52 -5.86 -2.73
CA LEU A 53 11.51 -5.84 -3.82
C LEU A 53 11.97 -7.24 -4.20
N VAL A 54 12.27 -8.08 -3.21
CA VAL A 54 12.73 -9.46 -3.45
C VAL A 54 11.63 -10.27 -4.13
N GLN A 55 10.39 -10.15 -3.69
CA GLN A 55 9.25 -10.82 -4.31
C GLN A 55 8.99 -10.26 -5.71
N GLY A 56 8.87 -8.95 -5.85
CA GLY A 56 8.59 -8.30 -7.14
C GLY A 56 9.63 -8.63 -8.20
N TRP A 57 10.93 -8.68 -7.85
CA TRP A 57 11.96 -9.12 -8.78
C TRP A 57 11.98 -10.64 -8.97
N GLY A 58 11.78 -11.41 -7.90
CA GLY A 58 11.72 -12.86 -7.94
C GLY A 58 10.68 -13.37 -8.93
N GLU A 59 9.50 -12.75 -8.95
CA GLU A 59 8.37 -13.08 -9.83
C GLU A 59 8.53 -12.47 -11.23
N ALA A 60 8.88 -11.18 -11.34
CA ALA A 60 8.99 -10.51 -12.64
C ALA A 60 10.13 -11.06 -13.51
N PHE A 61 11.20 -11.57 -12.91
CA PHE A 61 12.36 -12.11 -13.63
C PHE A 61 12.35 -13.64 -13.75
N LEU A 62 11.26 -14.34 -13.41
CA LEU A 62 11.13 -15.79 -13.65
C LEU A 62 11.42 -16.18 -15.12
N PRO A 63 10.88 -15.48 -16.15
CA PRO A 63 11.19 -15.81 -17.54
C PRO A 63 12.68 -15.61 -17.89
N TYR A 64 13.37 -14.75 -17.14
CA TYR A 64 14.76 -14.36 -17.35
C TYR A 64 15.72 -15.00 -16.34
N ARG A 65 15.33 -16.10 -15.70
CA ARG A 65 16.14 -16.78 -14.66
C ARG A 65 17.54 -17.18 -15.12
N ARG A 66 17.72 -17.47 -16.42
CA ARG A 66 19.06 -17.75 -16.98
C ARG A 66 19.98 -16.53 -16.98
N ASP A 67 19.42 -15.34 -17.13
CA ASP A 67 20.17 -14.09 -17.17
C ASP A 67 20.39 -13.49 -15.77
N PHE A 68 19.40 -13.63 -14.89
CA PHE A 68 19.39 -13.02 -13.55
C PHE A 68 18.96 -14.02 -12.46
N PRO A 69 19.71 -15.12 -12.28
CA PRO A 69 19.30 -16.21 -11.38
C PRO A 69 19.13 -15.73 -9.92
N GLY A 70 19.95 -14.78 -9.48
CA GLY A 70 19.96 -14.36 -8.07
C GLY A 70 18.66 -13.72 -7.58
N PHE A 71 17.82 -13.16 -8.46
CA PHE A 71 16.50 -12.67 -8.07
C PHE A 71 15.58 -13.83 -7.65
N SER A 72 15.31 -14.75 -8.59
CA SER A 72 14.42 -15.88 -8.34
C SER A 72 14.99 -16.85 -7.30
N ASP A 73 16.30 -17.08 -7.29
CA ASP A 73 16.93 -18.01 -6.36
C ASP A 73 16.86 -17.49 -4.92
N THR A 74 17.02 -16.18 -4.72
CA THR A 74 16.90 -15.57 -3.40
C THR A 74 15.47 -15.55 -2.91
N TYR A 75 14.51 -15.20 -3.77
CA TYR A 75 13.08 -15.28 -3.44
C TYR A 75 12.69 -16.69 -2.98
N HIS A 76 12.94 -17.72 -3.79
CA HIS A 76 12.61 -19.10 -3.44
C HIS A 76 13.36 -19.61 -2.20
N ARG A 77 14.63 -19.21 -2.03
CA ARG A 77 15.41 -19.55 -0.83
C ARG A 77 14.75 -18.98 0.44
N MET A 78 14.41 -17.70 0.44
CA MET A 78 13.74 -17.06 1.57
C MET A 78 12.34 -17.66 1.83
N CYS A 79 11.58 -18.01 0.78
CA CYS A 79 10.32 -18.75 0.95
C CYS A 79 10.53 -20.11 1.63
N LYS A 80 11.56 -20.86 1.22
CA LYS A 80 11.91 -22.15 1.82
C LYS A 80 12.33 -22.03 3.29
N GLU A 81 12.94 -20.90 3.67
CA GLU A 81 13.30 -20.57 5.05
C GLU A 81 12.09 -20.11 5.90
N GLY A 82 10.89 -20.02 5.31
CA GLY A 82 9.66 -19.63 6.01
C GLY A 82 9.50 -18.12 6.18
N VAL A 83 10.17 -17.31 5.35
CA VAL A 83 9.99 -15.85 5.36
C VAL A 83 8.58 -15.49 4.88
N PRO A 84 7.79 -14.73 5.66
CA PRO A 84 6.44 -14.34 5.27
C PRO A 84 6.49 -13.19 4.26
N PHE A 85 6.37 -13.51 2.98
CA PHE A 85 6.23 -12.50 1.93
C PHE A 85 4.80 -11.93 1.92
N PRO A 86 4.63 -10.60 1.76
CA PRO A 86 3.31 -9.99 1.62
C PRO A 86 2.60 -10.60 0.41
N THR A 87 1.31 -10.92 0.57
CA THR A 87 0.50 -11.78 -0.30
C THR A 87 0.93 -11.78 -1.77
N GLN A 88 1.31 -12.98 -2.26
CA GLN A 88 1.53 -13.26 -3.69
C GLN A 88 0.43 -12.61 -4.52
N TYR A 89 0.81 -11.97 -5.63
CA TYR A 89 -0.16 -11.49 -6.61
C TYR A 89 -1.00 -12.67 -7.09
N ASP A 90 -2.21 -12.78 -6.55
CA ASP A 90 -3.20 -13.74 -7.00
C ASP A 90 -4.02 -13.07 -8.09
N ALA A 91 -3.69 -13.39 -9.36
CA ALA A 91 -4.41 -12.88 -10.53
C ALA A 91 -5.90 -13.26 -10.54
N SER A 92 -6.34 -14.18 -9.67
CA SER A 92 -7.75 -14.57 -9.50
C SER A 92 -8.49 -13.81 -8.39
N ARG A 93 -7.78 -13.04 -7.55
CA ARG A 93 -8.39 -12.19 -6.53
C ARG A 93 -8.70 -10.81 -7.11
N ALA A 94 -10.00 -10.50 -7.24
CA ALA A 94 -10.45 -9.16 -7.57
C ALA A 94 -9.98 -8.13 -6.52
N PRO A 95 -9.69 -6.87 -6.91
CA PRO A 95 -9.24 -5.83 -5.98
C PRO A 95 -10.27 -5.60 -4.87
N VAL A 96 -9.85 -5.70 -3.61
CA VAL A 96 -10.72 -5.41 -2.46
C VAL A 96 -10.82 -3.90 -2.29
N LEU A 97 -11.82 -3.31 -2.93
CA LEU A 97 -12.27 -1.93 -2.71
C LEU A 97 -13.21 -1.90 -1.50
N SER A 98 -12.68 -2.07 -0.29
CA SER A 98 -13.48 -1.83 0.92
C SER A 98 -13.37 -0.35 1.30
N PRO A 99 -14.46 0.44 1.26
CA PRO A 99 -14.44 1.82 1.74
C PRO A 99 -14.16 1.87 3.25
N PRO A 100 -13.67 3.01 3.78
CA PRO A 100 -13.39 3.14 5.21
C PRO A 100 -14.64 2.89 6.04
N ARG A 101 -14.54 2.04 7.06
CA ARG A 101 -15.61 1.89 8.06
C ARG A 101 -15.60 3.13 8.94
N ASN A 102 -16.51 4.06 8.66
CA ASN A 102 -16.78 5.18 9.55
C ASN A 102 -17.14 4.61 10.93
N SER A 103 -16.24 4.78 11.89
CA SER A 103 -16.47 4.49 13.31
C SER A 103 -17.47 5.52 13.85
N ALA A 104 -18.76 5.23 13.70
CA ALA A 104 -19.80 5.90 14.47
C ALA A 104 -19.61 5.54 15.95
N HIS A 105 -19.28 6.55 16.73
CA HIS A 105 -19.12 6.52 18.18
C HIS A 105 -20.45 6.13 18.87
N ALA A 106 -20.31 5.46 20.01
CA ALA A 106 -21.35 4.73 20.73
C ALA A 106 -22.28 5.60 21.60
N GLY A 107 -23.43 5.01 21.99
CA GLY A 107 -24.32 5.40 23.10
C GLY A 107 -25.55 6.20 22.63
N ILE A 108 -26.81 5.81 22.89
CA ILE A 108 -27.50 5.60 24.18
C ILE A 108 -28.80 4.77 23.91
N PRO A 109 -29.26 3.89 24.82
CA PRO A 109 -30.57 3.24 24.69
C PRO A 109 -31.68 4.01 25.42
N GLY A 110 -32.82 4.21 24.75
CA GLY A 110 -34.12 4.42 25.38
C GLY A 110 -34.70 5.84 25.30
N ALA A 111 -35.77 6.00 24.51
CA ALA A 111 -37.06 6.59 24.92
C ALA A 111 -37.94 6.81 23.68
N VAL A 112 -39.05 6.10 23.60
CA VAL A 112 -40.18 6.41 22.74
C VAL A 112 -40.97 7.56 23.36
N VAL A 113 -41.10 8.70 22.70
CA VAL A 113 -42.25 9.61 22.84
C VAL A 113 -42.43 10.36 21.51
N ALA A 114 -43.55 10.07 20.85
CA ALA A 114 -44.13 10.88 19.79
C ALA A 114 -45.02 11.97 20.41
N LYS A 115 -45.01 13.17 19.83
CA LYS A 115 -46.13 14.14 19.69
C LYS A 115 -45.60 15.45 19.09
N THR A 116 -45.82 15.68 17.79
CA THR A 116 -46.86 16.56 17.20
C THR A 116 -46.66 18.04 17.48
N ASN A 117 -46.31 18.76 16.41
CA ASN A 117 -46.31 20.23 16.30
C ASN A 117 -47.66 20.82 16.72
N PRO A 118 -47.63 22.05 17.22
CA PRO A 118 -48.65 23.01 16.81
C PRO A 118 -48.11 24.43 16.61
N PHE A 119 -48.62 25.10 15.56
CA PHE A 119 -48.76 26.56 15.45
C PHE A 119 -47.44 27.33 15.22
N ASP A 120 -47.06 27.66 13.98
CA ASP A 120 -47.61 28.71 13.10
C ASP A 120 -47.63 30.10 13.77
N GLU A 121 -47.26 31.11 12.98
CA GLU A 121 -47.21 32.55 13.30
C GLU A 121 -45.84 33.12 13.77
N ALA A 122 -45.02 33.55 12.80
CA ALA A 122 -44.72 34.98 12.63
C ALA A 122 -43.67 35.22 11.52
N ASN A 123 -44.17 35.62 10.35
CA ASN A 123 -43.70 36.76 9.56
C ASN A 123 -42.24 36.75 9.00
N ASP A 124 -42.14 36.46 7.69
CA ASP A 124 -41.26 37.15 6.70
C ASP A 124 -41.52 38.69 6.77
N PRO A 125 -40.81 39.63 6.10
CA PRO A 125 -39.71 39.44 5.15
C PRO A 125 -38.57 40.48 5.21
N LEU A 126 -37.37 40.13 4.74
CA LEU A 126 -36.55 41.09 3.98
C LEU A 126 -35.49 40.41 3.08
N THR A 127 -35.93 40.09 1.87
CA THR A 127 -35.27 40.34 0.57
C THR A 127 -33.76 40.05 0.37
N LYS A 128 -33.49 38.97 -0.40
CA LYS A 128 -32.82 38.87 -1.74
C LYS A 128 -31.80 39.95 -2.20
N PRO A 129 -31.09 39.69 -3.31
CA PRO A 129 -30.04 38.72 -3.63
C PRO A 129 -28.77 39.48 -4.11
N THR A 130 -27.71 38.83 -4.61
CA THR A 130 -26.74 39.35 -5.64
C THR A 130 -25.61 38.32 -5.74
N THR A 131 -25.71 37.40 -6.69
CA THR A 131 -25.06 37.45 -8.03
C THR A 131 -23.59 37.04 -7.97
N ASN A 132 -23.34 35.85 -8.51
CA ASN A 132 -22.01 35.31 -8.75
C ASN A 132 -21.35 36.03 -9.94
N PRO A 133 -20.04 36.34 -9.88
CA PRO A 133 -19.36 37.20 -10.85
C PRO A 133 -18.90 36.47 -12.13
N PHE A 134 -19.69 35.52 -12.65
CA PHE A 134 -19.30 34.73 -13.83
C PHE A 134 -20.32 34.74 -14.97
N ASP A 135 -21.14 35.80 -15.05
CA ASP A 135 -22.12 35.99 -16.13
C ASP A 135 -21.88 37.29 -16.90
N LEU A 136 -20.62 37.59 -17.21
CA LEU A 136 -20.27 38.52 -18.28
C LEU A 136 -18.88 38.22 -18.85
N MET A 137 -18.92 37.81 -20.13
CA MET A 137 -17.86 37.69 -21.13
C MET A 137 -17.26 36.30 -21.37
#